data_AF-A0A954XQH9-F1
#
_entry.id   AF-A0A954XQH9-F1
#
_cell.length_a   1.000
_cell.length_b   1.000
_cell.length_c   1.000
_cell.angle_alpha   90.00
_cell.angle_beta   90.00
_cell.angle_gamma   90.00
#
_symmetry.space_group_name_H-M   'P 1'
#
loop_
_entity.id
_entity.type
_entity.pdbx_description
1 polymer ?
#
loop_
_entity_poly.entity_id
_entity_poly.type
_entity_poly.pdbx_seq_one_letter_code
_entity_poly.pdbx_strand_id
1 'polypeptide(L)'
;MGRKPQRRPVHYVTFSYRDGAAVSCHPTRKPTKKRMKSTGERIDEDLVYQEFLYGCDDFTEWPMENRVRAATLLANRLNMRRSLRELVLPELSALKASLVELDERLDRIETVLADLHRTSAAE
;
A
#
# COMPACT_ATOMS: atom_id res chain seq x y z
N MET A 1 11.77 34.87 -4.28
CA MET A 1 11.74 33.40 -4.07
C MET A 1 10.57 32.82 -4.84
N GLY A 2 10.83 32.02 -5.88
CA GLY A 2 9.77 31.39 -6.67
C GLY A 2 9.05 30.30 -5.88
N ARG A 3 7.71 30.33 -5.86
CA ARG A 3 6.88 29.29 -5.23
C ARG A 3 7.15 27.97 -5.93
N LYS A 4 7.59 26.93 -5.19
CA LYS A 4 7.83 25.59 -5.76
C LYS A 4 6.55 25.14 -6.48
N PRO A 5 6.64 24.66 -7.74
CA PRO A 5 5.46 24.23 -8.48
C PRO A 5 4.76 23.11 -7.71
N GLN A 6 3.50 23.35 -7.35
CA GLN A 6 2.67 22.36 -6.70
C GLN A 6 2.38 21.26 -7.72
N ARG A 7 2.97 20.07 -7.52
CA ARG A 7 2.75 18.92 -8.38
C ARG A 7 1.27 18.54 -8.29
N ARG A 8 0.57 18.58 -9.42
CA ARG A 8 -0.83 18.13 -9.49
C ARG A 8 -0.87 16.60 -9.38
N PRO A 9 -1.87 16.02 -8.71
CA PRO A 9 -2.03 14.57 -8.64
C PRO A 9 -2.24 13.99 -10.04
N VAL A 10 -1.34 13.08 -10.42
CA VAL A 10 -1.40 12.31 -11.67
C VAL A 10 -2.26 11.08 -11.41
N HIS A 11 -3.16 10.77 -12.34
CA HIS A 11 -4.02 9.59 -12.27
C HIS A 11 -3.49 8.54 -13.21
N TYR A 12 -3.85 7.29 -12.97
CA TYR A 12 -3.29 6.15 -13.71
C TYR A 12 -4.39 5.28 -14.30
N VAL A 13 -4.01 4.63 -15.40
CA VAL A 13 -4.71 3.47 -15.94
C VAL A 13 -3.72 2.32 -15.86
N THR A 14 -4.21 1.17 -15.41
CA THR A 14 -3.38 -0.01 -15.20
C THR A 14 -3.89 -1.18 -16.02
N PHE A 15 -2.95 -2.05 -16.33
CA PHE A 15 -3.19 -3.36 -16.87
C PHE A 15 -2.63 -4.35 -15.87
N SER A 16 -3.48 -5.20 -15.31
CA SER A 16 -3.15 -6.00 -14.15
C SER A 16 -3.57 -7.44 -14.35
N TYR A 17 -2.97 -8.36 -13.61
CA TYR A 17 -3.46 -9.71 -13.48
C TYR A 17 -4.65 -9.76 -12.50
N ARG A 18 -5.35 -10.90 -12.48
CA ARG A 18 -6.51 -11.12 -11.59
C ARG A 18 -6.16 -11.08 -10.10
N ASP A 19 -4.89 -11.27 -9.75
CA ASP A 19 -4.37 -11.16 -8.39
C ASP A 19 -4.07 -9.70 -7.97
N GLY A 20 -4.30 -8.73 -8.87
CA GLY A 20 -4.07 -7.30 -8.61
C GLY A 20 -2.66 -6.81 -8.93
N ALA A 21 -1.75 -7.68 -9.40
CA ALA A 21 -0.41 -7.28 -9.82
C ALA A 21 -0.47 -6.51 -11.16
N ALA A 22 -0.01 -5.27 -11.17
CA ALA A 22 0.04 -4.45 -12.38
C ALA A 22 1.22 -4.85 -13.27
N VAL A 23 0.93 -5.16 -14.53
CA VAL A 23 1.90 -5.43 -15.61
C VAL A 23 2.35 -4.13 -16.25
N SER A 24 1.42 -3.21 -16.45
CA SER A 24 1.70 -1.90 -17.04
C SER A 24 0.90 -0.81 -16.37
N CYS A 25 1.48 0.38 -16.32
CA CYS A 25 0.86 1.56 -15.75
C CYS A 25 1.32 2.79 -16.54
N HIS A 26 0.36 3.62 -16.94
CA HIS A 26 0.65 4.87 -17.62
C HIS A 26 -0.10 6.06 -17.00
N PRO A 27 0.55 7.24 -16.93
CA PRO A 27 -0.06 8.43 -16.37
C PRO A 27 -1.09 9.00 -17.34
N THR A 28 -2.16 9.58 -16.80
CA THR A 28 -3.17 10.27 -17.60
C THR A 28 -3.84 11.38 -16.79
N ARG A 29 -4.69 12.15 -17.49
CA ARG A 29 -5.50 13.20 -16.87
C ARG A 29 -6.61 12.57 -16.04
N LYS A 30 -6.99 13.26 -14.97
CA LYS A 30 -8.16 12.89 -14.17
C LYS A 30 -9.40 12.79 -15.08
N PRO A 31 -10.18 11.71 -15.02
CA PRO A 31 -11.45 11.62 -15.74
C PRO A 31 -12.44 12.68 -15.24
N THR A 32 -13.32 13.15 -16.13
CA THR A 32 -14.36 14.12 -15.76
C THR A 32 -15.43 13.44 -14.90
N LYS A 33 -16.10 14.21 -14.01
CA LYS A 33 -17.20 13.69 -13.18
C LYS A 33 -18.32 13.05 -14.02
N LYS A 34 -18.63 13.63 -15.18
CA LYS A 34 -19.63 13.09 -16.12
C LYS A 34 -19.21 11.70 -16.62
N ARG A 35 -17.95 11.54 -17.04
CA ARG A 35 -17.40 10.25 -17.48
C ARG A 35 -17.46 9.22 -16.37
N MET A 36 -16.93 9.54 -15.19
CA MET A 36 -16.93 8.62 -14.04
C MET A 36 -18.35 8.15 -13.67
N LYS A 37 -19.34 9.05 -13.76
CA LYS A 37 -20.75 8.69 -13.51
C LYS A 37 -21.32 7.75 -14.58
N SER A 38 -20.96 7.94 -15.85
CA SER A 38 -21.47 7.10 -16.94
C SER A 38 -20.80 5.72 -17.02
N THR A 39 -19.52 5.63 -16.66
CA THR A 39 -18.73 4.38 -16.72
C THR A 39 -18.73 3.61 -15.40
N GLY A 40 -19.15 4.23 -14.30
CA GLY A 40 -19.03 3.67 -12.96
C GLY A 40 -17.58 3.66 -12.43
N GLU A 41 -16.63 4.25 -13.15
CA GLU A 41 -15.22 4.34 -12.75
C GLU A 41 -15.06 5.09 -11.42
N ARG A 42 -14.23 4.56 -10.53
CA ARG A 42 -13.84 5.17 -9.26
C ARG A 42 -12.32 5.26 -9.18
N ILE A 43 -11.81 6.33 -8.57
CA ILE A 43 -10.37 6.49 -8.32
C ILE A 43 -10.03 5.83 -6.98
N ASP A 44 -9.07 4.91 -6.98
CA ASP A 44 -8.58 4.22 -5.78
C ASP A 44 -7.52 5.02 -5.01
N GLU A 45 -7.01 4.46 -3.92
CA GLU A 45 -5.96 5.06 -3.08
C GLU A 45 -4.60 5.22 -3.80
N ASP A 46 -4.42 4.50 -4.90
CA ASP A 46 -3.25 4.56 -5.76
C ASP A 46 -3.42 5.52 -6.96
N LEU A 47 -4.54 6.25 -6.99
CA LEU A 47 -4.95 7.17 -8.06
C LEU A 47 -5.21 6.47 -9.40
N VAL A 48 -5.43 5.15 -9.38
CA VAL A 48 -5.90 4.36 -10.52
C VAL A 48 -7.40 4.54 -10.63
N TYR A 49 -7.90 4.90 -11.81
CA TYR A 49 -9.35 5.03 -12.03
C TYR A 49 -9.93 4.01 -12.99
N GLN A 50 -9.05 3.29 -13.69
CA GLN A 50 -9.42 2.26 -14.64
C GLN A 50 -8.33 1.20 -14.63
N GLU A 51 -8.75 -0.05 -14.47
CA GLU A 51 -7.89 -1.22 -14.44
C GLU A 51 -8.44 -2.25 -15.44
N PHE A 52 -7.58 -2.70 -16.34
CA PHE A 52 -7.87 -3.75 -17.30
C PHE A 52 -7.23 -5.04 -16.81
N LEU A 53 -7.99 -6.13 -16.78
CA LEU A 53 -7.52 -7.41 -16.27
C LEU A 53 -7.12 -8.34 -17.41
N TYR A 54 -5.92 -8.90 -17.31
CA TYR A 54 -5.42 -9.95 -18.19
C TYR A 54 -5.29 -11.26 -17.43
N GLY A 55 -5.44 -12.37 -18.15
CA GLY A 55 -4.95 -13.68 -17.74
C GLY A 55 -3.43 -13.76 -17.84
N CYS A 56 -2.83 -14.69 -17.09
CA CYS A 56 -1.39 -14.94 -17.20
C CYS A 56 -1.02 -15.40 -18.63
N ASP A 57 -1.90 -16.18 -19.26
CA ASP A 57 -1.68 -16.72 -20.60
C ASP A 57 -1.74 -15.63 -21.67
N ASP A 58 -2.64 -14.64 -21.52
CA ASP A 58 -2.78 -13.49 -22.44
C ASP A 58 -1.45 -12.74 -22.64
N PHE A 59 -0.63 -12.64 -21.59
CA PHE A 59 0.66 -11.96 -21.66
C PHE A 59 1.70 -12.75 -22.49
N THR A 60 1.64 -14.08 -22.46
CA THR A 60 2.59 -14.94 -23.18
C THR A 60 2.37 -14.92 -24.69
N GLU A 61 1.13 -14.68 -25.12
CA GLU A 61 0.73 -14.55 -26.52
C GLU A 61 1.25 -13.24 -27.15
N TRP A 62 1.62 -12.26 -26.35
CA TRP A 62 2.12 -10.99 -26.87
C TRP A 62 3.53 -11.14 -27.47
N PRO A 63 3.84 -10.42 -28.56
CA PRO A 63 5.21 -10.30 -29.04
C PRO A 63 6.15 -9.86 -27.91
N MET A 64 7.34 -10.45 -27.83
CA MET A 64 8.31 -10.20 -26.74
C MET A 64 8.61 -8.71 -26.56
N GLU A 65 8.74 -7.96 -27.65
CA GLU A 65 8.98 -6.52 -27.61
C GLU A 65 7.86 -5.76 -26.87
N ASN A 66 6.60 -6.15 -27.08
CA ASN A 66 5.45 -5.54 -26.41
C ASN A 66 5.43 -5.89 -24.92
N ARG A 67 5.83 -7.12 -24.55
CA ARG A 67 5.95 -7.52 -23.14
C ARG A 67 6.98 -6.67 -22.40
N VAL A 68 8.16 -6.47 -23.00
CA VAL A 68 9.23 -5.65 -22.40
C VAL A 68 8.79 -4.18 -22.27
N ARG A 69 8.11 -3.65 -23.29
CA ARG A 69 7.59 -2.26 -23.26
C ARG A 69 6.44 -2.06 -22.27
N ALA A 70 5.64 -3.10 -22.03
CA ALA A 70 4.54 -3.05 -21.07
C ALA A 70 5.04 -2.93 -19.62
N ALA A 71 6.19 -3.54 -19.30
CA ALA A 71 6.83 -3.41 -17.99
C ALA A 71 7.34 -1.97 -17.77
N THR A 72 6.61 -1.18 -16.99
CA THR A 72 6.98 0.21 -16.70
C THR A 72 7.43 0.38 -15.24
N LEU A 73 8.34 1.35 -14.99
CA LEU A 73 8.74 1.75 -13.63
C LEU A 73 7.53 2.17 -12.76
N LEU A 74 6.47 2.67 -13.38
CA LEU A 74 5.23 3.05 -12.68
C LEU A 74 4.47 1.82 -12.19
N ALA A 75 4.41 0.74 -12.98
CA ALA A 75 3.79 -0.52 -12.56
C ALA A 75 4.54 -1.12 -11.36
N ASN A 76 5.88 -1.13 -11.42
CA ASN A 76 6.71 -1.57 -10.28
C ASN A 76 6.46 -0.73 -9.02
N ARG A 77 6.40 0.60 -9.17
CA ARG A 77 6.12 1.49 -8.04
C ARG A 77 4.73 1.28 -7.45
N LEU A 78 3.73 1.03 -8.31
CA LEU A 78 2.37 0.72 -7.89
C LEU A 78 2.34 -0.59 -7.11
N ASN A 79 2.92 -1.65 -7.66
CA ASN A 79 3.00 -2.96 -7.01
C ASN A 79 3.71 -2.87 -5.65
N MET A 80 4.84 -2.16 -5.57
CA MET A 80 5.53 -1.95 -4.29
C MET A 80 4.65 -1.23 -3.26
N ARG A 81 3.90 -0.19 -3.66
CA ARG A 81 2.97 0.49 -2.75
C ARG A 81 1.88 -0.45 -2.23
N ARG A 82 1.28 -1.25 -3.13
CA ARG A 82 0.24 -2.22 -2.78
C ARG A 82 0.79 -3.30 -1.84
N SER A 83 1.93 -3.91 -2.17
CA SER A 83 2.60 -4.89 -1.33
C SER A 83 2.97 -4.33 0.05
N LEU A 84 3.48 -3.09 0.13
CA LEU A 84 3.74 -2.46 1.43
C LEU A 84 2.45 -2.30 2.24
N ARG A 85 1.37 -1.81 1.62
CA ARG A 85 0.08 -1.58 2.28
C ARG A 85 -0.55 -2.88 2.78
N GLU A 86 -0.48 -3.93 1.98
CA GLU A 86 -1.23 -5.17 2.23
C GLU A 86 -0.44 -6.18 3.07
N LEU A 87 0.89 -6.24 2.91
CA LEU A 87 1.71 -7.28 3.53
C LEU A 87 2.65 -6.76 4.62
N VAL A 88 3.03 -5.49 4.59
CA VAL A 88 4.06 -4.96 5.51
C VAL A 88 3.46 -4.09 6.60
N LEU A 89 2.59 -3.13 6.25
CA LEU A 89 1.99 -2.23 7.24
C LEU A 89 1.17 -2.95 8.31
N PRO A 90 0.36 -3.99 8.00
CA PRO A 90 -0.40 -4.72 9.02
C PRO A 90 0.51 -5.43 10.02
N GLU A 91 1.56 -6.09 9.53
CA GLU A 91 2.53 -6.80 10.37
C GLU A 91 3.29 -5.84 11.29
N LEU A 92 3.71 -4.68 10.79
CA LEU A 92 4.33 -3.64 11.60
C LEU A 92 3.37 -3.10 12.68
N SER A 93 2.09 -2.96 12.36
CA SER A 93 1.07 -2.56 13.32
C SER A 93 0.86 -3.62 14.41
N ALA A 94 0.83 -4.90 14.03
CA ALA A 94 0.70 -6.01 14.97
C ALA A 94 1.91 -6.09 15.91
N LEU A 95 3.12 -6.00 15.38
CA LEU A 95 4.36 -5.97 16.18
C LEU A 95 4.36 -4.81 17.17
N LYS A 96 3.95 -3.60 16.72
CA LYS A 96 3.85 -2.45 17.61
C LYS A 96 2.87 -2.70 18.76
N ALA A 97 1.72 -3.30 18.48
CA ALA A 97 0.74 -3.62 19.52
C ALA A 97 1.29 -4.63 20.54
N SER A 98 1.96 -5.69 20.07
CA SER A 98 2.59 -6.68 20.94
C SER A 98 3.69 -6.07 21.83
N LEU A 99 4.48 -5.14 21.30
CA LEU A 99 5.49 -4.44 22.10
C LEU A 99 4.86 -3.58 23.19
N VAL A 100 3.78 -2.86 22.90
CA VAL A 100 3.04 -2.09 23.91
C VAL A 100 2.48 -3.00 25.00
N GLU A 101 1.90 -4.15 24.64
CA GLU A 101 1.40 -5.10 25.63
C GLU A 101 2.51 -5.64 26.54
N LEU A 102 3.69 -5.94 25.97
CA LEU A 102 4.84 -6.40 26.74
C LEU A 102 5.34 -5.33 27.71
N ASP A 103 5.41 -4.07 27.27
CA ASP A 103 5.80 -2.93 28.09
C ASP A 103 4.85 -2.78 29.30
N GLU A 104 3.54 -2.79 29.06
CA GLU A 104 2.54 -2.72 30.13
C GLU A 104 2.60 -3.92 31.09
N ARG A 105 2.96 -5.11 30.60
CA ARG A 105 3.15 -6.29 31.45
C ARG A 105 4.40 -6.16 32.32
N LEU A 106 5.48 -5.62 31.78
CA LEU A 106 6.70 -5.35 32.53
C LEU A 106 6.47 -4.30 33.62
N ASP A 107 5.81 -3.19 33.30
CA ASP A 107 5.45 -2.15 34.28
C ASP A 107 4.66 -2.71 35.46
N ARG A 108 3.69 -3.60 35.19
CA ARG A 108 2.92 -4.28 36.24
C ARG A 108 3.78 -5.18 37.10
N ILE A 109 4.69 -5.95 36.50
CA ILE A 109 5.61 -6.83 37.23
C ILE A 109 6.56 -6.00 38.11
N GLU A 110 7.15 -4.94 37.56
CA GLU A 110 8.05 -4.06 38.29
C GLU A 110 7.35 -3.39 39.48
N THR A 111 6.10 -2.95 39.31
CA THR A 111 5.29 -2.41 40.40
C THR A 111 5.06 -3.43 41.50
N VAL A 112 4.64 -4.66 41.15
CA VAL A 112 4.42 -5.75 42.12
C VAL A 112 5.71 -6.12 42.86
N LEU A 113 6.84 -6.18 42.15
CA LEU A 113 8.14 -6.47 42.77
C LEU A 113 8.58 -5.36 43.73
N ALA A 114 8.37 -4.09 43.35
CA ALA A 114 8.67 -2.95 44.22
C ALA A 114 7.83 -2.98 45.50
N ASP A 115 6.55 -3.31 45.41
CA ASP A 115 5.66 -3.42 46.56
C ASP A 115 6.03 -4.59 47.48
N LEU A 116 6.36 -5.76 46.90
CA LEU A 116 6.84 -6.91 47.67
C LEU A 116 8.12 -6.59 48.43
N HIS A 117 9.08 -5.92 47.78
CA HIS A 117 10.36 -5.56 48.39
C HIS A 117 10.20 -4.56 49.55
N ARG A 118 9.27 -3.60 49.42
CA ARG A 118 8.92 -2.66 50.51
C ARG A 118 8.29 -3.38 51.69
N THR A 119 7.45 -4.37 51.44
CA THR A 119 6.76 -5.13 52.48
C THR A 119 7.75 -6.02 53.25
N SER A 120 8.70 -6.65 52.57
CA SER A 120 9.75 -7.47 53.22
C SER A 120 10.79 -6.66 54.01
N ALA A 121 10.93 -5.36 53.74
CA ALA A 121 11.86 -4.48 54.47
C ALA A 121 11.22 -3.83 55.71
N ALA A 122 9.92 -4.03 55.93
CA ALA A 122 9.17 -3.50 57.06
C ALA A 122 8.94 -4.51 58.19
N GLU A 123 9.31 -5.78 57.97
CA GLU A 123 9.35 -6.88 58.97
C GLU A 123 10.77 -7.05 59.55
#